data_AF-A0AAD5H777-F1
#
_entry.id   AF-A0AAD5H777-F1
#
_cell.length_a   1.000
_cell.length_b   1.000
_cell.length_c   1.000
_cell.angle_alpha   90.00
_cell.angle_beta   90.00
_cell.angle_gamma   90.00
#
_symmetry.space_group_name_H-M   'P 1'
#
loop_
_entity.id
_entity.type
_entity.pdbx_description
1 polymer ?
#
loop_
_entity_poly.entity_id
_entity_poly.type
_entity_poly.pdbx_seq_one_letter_code
_entity_poly.pdbx_strand_id
1 'polypeptide(L)'
;MAAEQEDRFAAAREALRHDSPLWTIQHLDITCDGCETEPIVGHRYKCCVCEDIDLCGACMRALVAARVKMSQEAAPRPAPPRQGGRPRRWVAKLHSRDLAEKWAALQTAVPCLHPSHKFQKVLEGPERAVVFTAGQNAGSAGSSGSSAAEASPGAGGKEQQQQGQQADAAAAALAAVSLQEGSSDAAAAAGSAQLSDSDQLEDFLATFRPSACSCSDVAWLVVEVGSSSGGGSTQPAGSSGAGSAGGSSGSGSSSSTRATEAGASLEERVDAAVEEWEKLAASGRKLAAADVDRLAAEHRITKGKWMLFARSGEEADAAWPAVARAVCGAAAGAGQPAAAPLCGSAKVSSTAPPPDNSHVFCCYVENYQDAADVQRVCRGLQRAVPAGLLQDKRLLFKPDIYTYLGIYSRNEWGIKPSTHEARLL
;
A
#
# COMPACT_ATOMS: atom_id res chain seq x y z
N MET A 1 2.73 -45.00 -5.76
CA MET A 1 1.91 -44.16 -4.87
C MET A 1 2.78 -43.01 -4.39
N ALA A 2 2.98 -41.98 -5.21
CA ALA A 2 3.45 -40.71 -4.67
C ALA A 2 2.25 -40.15 -3.90
N ALA A 3 2.44 -39.81 -2.63
CA ALA A 3 1.42 -39.04 -1.92
C ALA A 3 1.25 -37.71 -2.67
N GLU A 4 0.00 -37.29 -2.91
CA GLU A 4 -0.26 -35.91 -3.30
C GLU A 4 0.27 -35.04 -2.17
N GLN A 5 1.42 -34.42 -2.43
CA GLN A 5 2.02 -33.49 -1.48
C GLN A 5 1.15 -32.25 -1.54
N GLU A 6 0.20 -32.15 -0.61
CA GLU A 6 -0.74 -31.02 -0.51
C GLU A 6 0.03 -29.72 -0.71
N ASP A 7 -0.45 -28.91 -1.65
CA ASP A 7 0.22 -27.67 -1.99
C ASP A 7 0.14 -26.73 -0.78
N ARG A 8 1.24 -26.66 -0.02
CA ARG A 8 1.35 -25.90 1.22
C ARG A 8 1.04 -24.41 1.08
N PHE A 9 1.00 -23.89 -0.16
CA PHE A 9 0.66 -22.50 -0.47
C PHE A 9 -0.82 -22.31 -0.85
N ALA A 10 -1.63 -23.38 -0.91
CA ALA A 10 -3.04 -23.32 -1.30
C ALA A 10 -3.88 -22.43 -0.38
N ALA A 11 -3.78 -22.61 0.95
CA ALA A 11 -4.55 -21.82 1.91
C ALA A 11 -4.23 -20.31 1.83
N ALA A 12 -2.94 -19.96 1.78
CA ALA A 12 -2.49 -18.57 1.65
C ALA A 12 -2.95 -17.95 0.31
N ARG A 13 -2.85 -18.68 -0.81
CA ARG A 13 -3.34 -18.21 -2.12
C ARG A 13 -4.86 -18.01 -2.13
N GLU A 14 -5.63 -18.86 -1.46
CA GLU A 14 -7.09 -18.69 -1.40
C GLU A 14 -7.45 -17.45 -0.57
N ALA A 15 -6.82 -17.26 0.59
CA ALA A 15 -6.96 -16.04 1.39
C ALA A 15 -6.56 -14.76 0.62
N LEU A 16 -5.62 -14.86 -0.32
CA LEU A 16 -5.17 -13.76 -1.19
C LEU A 16 -6.10 -13.47 -2.39
N ARG A 17 -7.11 -14.29 -2.68
CA ARG A 17 -8.07 -14.04 -3.78
C ARG A 17 -9.21 -13.11 -3.36
N HIS A 18 -9.62 -13.19 -2.10
CA HIS A 18 -10.77 -12.50 -1.53
C HIS A 18 -10.39 -11.21 -0.79
N ASP A 19 -11.37 -10.32 -0.61
CA ASP A 19 -11.20 -9.15 0.27
C ASP A 19 -11.36 -9.59 1.73
N SER A 20 -10.49 -9.06 2.61
CA SER A 20 -10.57 -9.29 4.06
C SER A 20 -10.70 -7.94 4.78
N PRO A 21 -11.49 -7.85 5.86
CA PRO A 21 -11.47 -6.68 6.73
C PRO A 21 -10.24 -6.65 7.66
N LEU A 22 -9.50 -7.76 7.78
CA LEU A 22 -8.39 -7.92 8.73
C LEU A 22 -7.03 -7.54 8.14
N TRP A 23 -6.86 -7.61 6.82
CA TRP A 23 -5.60 -7.31 6.14
C TRP A 23 -5.83 -6.68 4.77
N THR A 24 -4.87 -5.88 4.32
CA THR A 24 -4.85 -5.30 2.98
C THR A 24 -3.76 -5.94 2.12
N ILE A 25 -3.99 -5.99 0.81
CA ILE A 25 -2.96 -6.37 -0.16
C ILE A 25 -2.38 -5.06 -0.72
N GLN A 26 -1.06 -4.90 -0.67
CA GLN A 26 -0.35 -3.82 -1.34
C GLN A 26 0.44 -4.38 -2.53
N HIS A 27 0.49 -3.64 -3.63
CA HIS A 27 1.32 -3.95 -4.80
C HIS A 27 2.46 -2.94 -4.82
N LEU A 28 3.61 -3.35 -4.28
CA LEU A 28 4.81 -2.54 -4.09
C LEU A 28 5.42 -2.15 -5.44
N ASP A 29 5.95 -0.93 -5.51
CA ASP A 29 6.61 -0.38 -6.71
C ASP A 29 5.69 -0.36 -7.97
N ILE A 30 4.36 -0.38 -7.75
CA ILE A 30 3.33 -0.25 -8.80
C ILE A 30 2.55 1.05 -8.62
N THR A 31 2.78 2.01 -9.51
CA THR A 31 1.93 3.20 -9.67
C THR A 31 0.63 2.88 -10.42
N CYS A 32 -0.50 3.43 -9.97
CA CYS A 32 -1.73 3.43 -10.77
C CYS A 32 -1.73 4.50 -11.87
N ASP A 33 -1.93 4.11 -13.13
CA ASP A 33 -2.00 5.05 -14.27
C ASP A 33 -3.17 6.05 -14.22
N GLY A 34 -4.29 5.63 -13.63
CA GLY A 34 -5.50 6.45 -13.56
C GLY A 34 -5.37 7.64 -12.60
N CYS A 35 -4.76 7.43 -11.42
CA CYS A 35 -4.73 8.40 -10.32
C CYS A 35 -3.34 8.70 -9.74
N GLU A 36 -2.29 8.01 -10.18
CA GLU A 36 -0.92 8.07 -9.61
C GLU A 36 -0.78 7.64 -8.14
N THR A 37 -1.74 6.89 -7.57
CA THR A 37 -1.53 6.30 -6.24
C THR A 37 -0.46 5.20 -6.32
N GLU A 38 0.44 5.19 -5.34
CA GLU A 38 1.51 4.22 -5.19
C GLU A 38 1.83 4.02 -3.70
N PRO A 39 1.96 2.77 -3.21
CA PRO A 39 1.60 1.52 -3.89
C PRO A 39 0.09 1.46 -4.20
N ILE A 40 -0.31 0.58 -5.11
CA ILE A 40 -1.74 0.22 -5.23
C ILE A 40 -2.14 -0.60 -4.01
N VAL A 41 -3.19 -0.17 -3.30
CA VAL A 41 -3.80 -0.91 -2.18
C VAL A 41 -5.11 -1.57 -2.63
N GLY A 42 -5.30 -2.84 -2.25
CA GLY A 42 -6.43 -3.68 -2.63
C GLY A 42 -6.27 -4.27 -4.04
N HIS A 43 -7.31 -4.14 -4.87
CA HIS A 43 -7.33 -4.72 -6.21
C HIS A 43 -6.46 -3.95 -7.21
N ARG A 44 -5.49 -4.64 -7.83
CA ARG A 44 -4.75 -4.22 -9.01
C ARG A 44 -5.36 -4.87 -10.26
N TYR A 45 -5.48 -4.10 -11.34
CA TYR A 45 -5.95 -4.55 -12.64
C TYR A 45 -4.96 -4.17 -13.74
N LYS A 46 -4.35 -5.15 -14.42
CA LYS A 46 -3.46 -4.92 -15.56
C LYS A 46 -4.25 -4.96 -16.87
N CYS A 47 -3.92 -4.09 -17.82
CA CYS A 47 -4.48 -4.14 -19.16
C CYS A 47 -3.90 -5.34 -19.95
N CYS A 48 -4.75 -6.11 -20.62
CA CYS A 48 -4.33 -7.27 -21.42
C CYS A 48 -3.86 -6.88 -22.86
N VAL A 49 -3.88 -5.59 -23.19
CA VAL A 49 -3.65 -5.07 -24.56
C VAL A 49 -2.63 -3.93 -24.58
N CYS A 50 -2.62 -3.08 -23.54
CA CYS A 50 -1.55 -2.10 -23.36
C CYS A 50 -0.46 -2.70 -22.48
N GLU A 51 0.79 -2.58 -22.93
CA GLU A 51 1.97 -2.77 -22.08
C GLU A 51 1.89 -1.80 -20.89
N ASP A 52 2.23 -2.33 -19.72
CA ASP A 52 2.39 -1.61 -18.47
C ASP A 52 1.30 -0.60 -18.12
N ILE A 53 0.03 -0.93 -18.33
CA ILE A 53 -1.08 -0.14 -17.76
C ILE A 53 -1.70 -0.87 -16.59
N ASP A 54 -1.64 -0.22 -15.43
CA ASP A 54 -2.09 -0.75 -14.15
C ASP A 54 -3.07 0.20 -13.44
N LEU A 55 -4.21 -0.34 -13.03
CA LEU A 55 -5.29 0.40 -12.37
C LEU A 55 -5.60 -0.16 -10.98
N CYS A 56 -5.74 0.73 -10.00
CA CYS A 56 -6.34 0.39 -8.72
C CYS A 56 -7.85 0.14 -8.88
N GLY A 57 -8.47 -0.56 -7.91
CA GLY A 57 -9.90 -0.88 -7.96
C GLY A 57 -10.82 0.34 -8.08
N ALA A 58 -10.44 1.51 -7.56
CA ALA A 58 -11.21 2.74 -7.73
C ALA A 58 -11.19 3.23 -9.19
N CYS A 59 -10.01 3.28 -9.83
CA CYS A 59 -9.86 3.65 -11.23
C CYS A 59 -10.55 2.66 -12.17
N MET A 60 -10.49 1.35 -11.86
CA MET A 60 -11.18 0.33 -12.63
C MET A 60 -12.72 0.47 -12.54
N ARG A 61 -13.28 0.75 -11.35
CA ARG A 61 -14.72 1.04 -11.19
C ARG A 61 -15.13 2.29 -11.97
N ALA A 62 -14.35 3.38 -11.89
CA ALA A 62 -14.61 4.60 -12.65
C ALA A 62 -14.59 4.35 -14.17
N LEU A 63 -13.63 3.55 -14.66
CA LEU A 63 -13.55 3.14 -16.07
C LEU A 63 -14.78 2.34 -16.52
N VAL A 64 -15.22 1.37 -15.72
CA VAL A 64 -16.42 0.57 -16.04
C VAL A 64 -17.67 1.45 -16.07
N ALA A 65 -17.86 2.32 -15.07
CA ALA A 65 -18.99 3.24 -15.03
C ALA A 65 -19.01 4.20 -16.23
N ALA A 66 -17.85 4.76 -16.60
CA ALA A 66 -17.71 5.60 -17.79
C ALA A 66 -18.06 4.83 -19.08
N ARG A 67 -17.52 3.62 -19.27
CA ARG A 67 -17.83 2.79 -20.45
C ARG A 67 -19.32 2.46 -20.56
N VAL A 68 -19.99 2.13 -19.46
CA VAL A 68 -21.44 1.88 -19.44
C VAL A 68 -22.20 3.15 -19.86
N LYS A 69 -21.94 4.29 -19.22
CA LYS A 69 -22.58 5.57 -19.56
C LYS A 69 -22.40 5.93 -21.04
N MET A 70 -21.17 5.87 -21.56
CA MET A 70 -20.88 6.22 -22.96
C MET A 70 -21.44 5.20 -23.97
N SER A 71 -21.75 3.97 -23.56
CA SER A 71 -22.42 2.98 -24.43
C SER A 71 -23.92 3.23 -24.61
N GLN A 72 -24.52 4.04 -23.74
CA GLN A 72 -25.94 4.44 -23.80
C GLN A 72 -26.14 5.78 -24.51
N GLU A 73 -25.06 6.50 -24.82
CA GLU A 73 -25.05 7.80 -25.49
C GLU A 73 -24.67 7.65 -26.97
N ALA A 74 -25.11 8.58 -27.81
CA ALA A 74 -24.92 8.50 -29.26
C ALA A 74 -23.44 8.59 -29.68
N ALA A 75 -23.10 7.99 -30.82
CA ALA A 75 -21.71 7.81 -31.28
C ALA A 75 -20.90 9.14 -31.29
N PRO A 76 -19.72 9.17 -30.65
CA PRO A 76 -18.94 10.40 -30.50
C PRO A 76 -18.25 10.82 -31.81
N ARG A 77 -17.98 12.12 -31.95
CA ARG A 77 -17.30 12.69 -33.12
C ARG A 77 -15.83 12.23 -33.20
N PRO A 78 -15.25 12.09 -34.41
CA PRO A 78 -13.86 11.68 -34.56
C PRO A 78 -12.90 12.71 -33.95
N ALA A 79 -11.86 12.22 -33.27
CA ALA A 79 -10.89 13.02 -32.54
C ALA A 79 -9.69 13.46 -33.41
N PRO A 80 -9.02 14.58 -33.06
CA PRO A 80 -7.80 15.03 -33.73
C PRO A 80 -6.58 14.11 -33.44
N PRO A 81 -5.52 14.17 -34.28
CA PRO A 81 -4.34 13.33 -34.13
C PRO A 81 -3.51 13.63 -32.86
N ARG A 82 -2.69 12.65 -32.46
CA ARG A 82 -2.02 12.55 -31.16
C ARG A 82 -0.93 13.61 -30.93
N GLN A 83 -0.70 13.94 -29.66
CA GLN A 83 0.59 14.38 -29.15
C GLN A 83 1.15 13.29 -28.22
N GLY A 84 2.46 13.11 -28.19
CA GLY A 84 3.11 11.99 -27.50
C GLY A 84 3.14 12.14 -25.96
N GLY A 85 3.07 11.00 -25.26
CA GLY A 85 3.17 10.92 -23.80
C GLY A 85 2.26 9.83 -23.21
N ARG A 86 2.65 9.24 -22.07
CA ARG A 86 1.82 8.33 -21.28
C ARG A 86 0.89 9.20 -20.41
N PRO A 87 -0.42 9.27 -20.69
CA PRO A 87 -1.31 10.11 -19.90
C PRO A 87 -1.45 9.53 -18.49
N ARG A 88 -1.16 10.34 -17.48
CA ARG A 88 -1.43 10.04 -16.07
C ARG A 88 -2.52 10.97 -15.51
N ARG A 89 -3.02 10.70 -14.29
CA ARG A 89 -4.14 11.41 -13.61
C ARG A 89 -5.43 11.57 -14.43
N TRP A 90 -5.65 10.74 -15.45
CA TRP A 90 -6.81 10.89 -16.33
C TRP A 90 -8.12 10.45 -15.69
N VAL A 91 -8.13 9.72 -14.57
CA VAL A 91 -9.38 9.26 -13.94
C VAL A 91 -10.27 10.42 -13.47
N ALA A 92 -9.68 11.56 -13.11
CA ALA A 92 -10.43 12.78 -12.78
C ALA A 92 -11.31 13.23 -13.96
N LYS A 93 -10.84 13.04 -15.20
CA LYS A 93 -11.57 13.40 -16.44
C LYS A 93 -12.79 12.49 -16.67
N LEU A 94 -12.78 11.25 -16.16
CA LEU A 94 -13.96 10.36 -16.20
C LEU A 94 -15.13 10.85 -15.33
N HIS A 95 -14.87 11.70 -14.35
CA HIS A 95 -15.89 12.26 -13.47
C HIS A 95 -16.41 13.62 -13.97
N SER A 96 -15.95 14.08 -15.15
CA SER A 96 -16.36 15.36 -15.72
C SER A 96 -17.82 15.36 -16.17
N ARG A 97 -18.53 16.47 -15.95
CA ARG A 97 -19.92 16.63 -16.41
C ARG A 97 -20.05 16.56 -17.93
N ASP A 98 -19.03 17.04 -18.64
CA ASP A 98 -18.90 17.04 -20.10
C ASP A 98 -18.15 15.81 -20.67
N LEU A 99 -18.14 14.69 -19.93
CA LEU A 99 -17.48 13.45 -20.37
C LEU A 99 -17.89 13.03 -21.79
N ALA A 100 -19.18 13.12 -22.13
CA ALA A 100 -19.73 12.77 -23.44
C ALA A 100 -19.01 13.48 -24.60
N GLU A 101 -18.86 14.80 -24.47
CA GLU A 101 -18.23 15.66 -25.48
C GLU A 101 -16.72 15.39 -25.60
N LYS A 102 -16.08 15.06 -24.47
CA LYS A 102 -14.63 14.82 -24.39
C LYS A 102 -14.23 13.36 -24.62
N TRP A 103 -15.17 12.42 -24.66
CA TRP A 103 -14.90 10.99 -24.63
C TRP A 103 -14.00 10.52 -25.77
N ALA A 104 -14.28 10.94 -27.01
CA ALA A 104 -13.43 10.59 -28.16
C ALA A 104 -11.99 11.09 -28.01
N ALA A 105 -11.81 12.37 -27.66
CA ALA A 105 -10.48 12.94 -27.43
C ALA A 105 -9.75 12.24 -26.27
N LEU A 106 -10.49 11.87 -25.22
CA LEU A 106 -9.95 11.15 -24.07
C LEU A 106 -9.54 9.72 -24.42
N GLN A 107 -10.33 9.00 -25.23
CA GLN A 107 -9.96 7.67 -25.75
C GLN A 107 -8.75 7.71 -26.68
N THR A 108 -8.62 8.74 -27.53
CA THR A 108 -7.44 8.93 -28.39
C THR A 108 -6.17 9.24 -27.60
N ALA A 109 -6.31 10.04 -26.53
CA ALA A 109 -5.21 10.31 -25.61
C ALA A 109 -4.85 9.08 -24.75
N VAL A 110 -5.86 8.34 -24.27
CA VAL A 110 -5.76 7.22 -23.33
C VAL A 110 -6.34 5.93 -23.97
N PRO A 111 -5.58 5.19 -24.80
CA PRO A 111 -6.11 4.07 -25.58
C PRO A 111 -6.81 2.99 -24.74
N CYS A 112 -6.33 2.73 -23.52
CA CYS A 112 -6.91 1.73 -22.63
C CYS A 112 -8.35 2.04 -22.16
N LEU A 113 -8.86 3.25 -22.37
CA LEU A 113 -10.28 3.55 -22.17
C LEU A 113 -11.19 2.82 -23.17
N HIS A 114 -10.69 2.48 -24.35
CA HIS A 114 -11.47 1.89 -25.43
C HIS A 114 -12.03 0.50 -25.06
N PRO A 115 -13.32 0.17 -25.32
CA PRO A 115 -13.94 -1.08 -24.85
C PRO A 115 -13.30 -2.40 -25.30
N SER A 116 -12.47 -2.39 -26.34
CA SER A 116 -11.66 -3.54 -26.74
C SER A 116 -10.58 -3.89 -25.71
N HIS A 117 -10.06 -2.91 -24.97
CA HIS A 117 -9.06 -3.12 -23.93
C HIS A 117 -9.70 -3.80 -22.72
N LYS A 118 -9.38 -5.08 -22.54
CA LYS A 118 -9.74 -5.87 -21.36
C LYS A 118 -8.71 -5.65 -20.26
N PHE A 119 -9.16 -5.82 -19.03
CA PHE A 119 -8.37 -5.70 -17.82
C PHE A 119 -8.58 -6.95 -16.98
N GLN A 120 -7.51 -7.50 -16.43
CA GLN A 120 -7.52 -8.68 -15.59
C GLN A 120 -7.09 -8.29 -14.16
N LYS A 121 -7.82 -8.78 -13.15
CA LYS A 121 -7.40 -8.64 -11.74
C LYS A 121 -6.12 -9.44 -11.54
N VAL A 122 -5.10 -8.80 -10.97
CA VAL A 122 -3.84 -9.46 -10.60
C VAL A 122 -4.06 -10.22 -9.29
N LEU A 123 -3.77 -11.53 -9.28
CA LEU A 123 -4.05 -12.46 -8.18
C LEU A 123 -2.80 -13.12 -7.58
N GLU A 124 -1.66 -12.92 -8.22
CA GLU A 124 -0.34 -13.48 -7.95
C GLU A 124 0.70 -12.46 -8.47
N GLY A 125 1.91 -12.44 -7.92
CA GLY A 125 2.98 -11.52 -8.30
C GLY A 125 3.93 -11.20 -7.13
N PRO A 126 5.26 -11.12 -7.37
CA PRO A 126 6.26 -10.82 -6.34
C PRO A 126 6.21 -9.36 -5.86
N GLU A 127 5.48 -8.47 -6.54
CA GLU A 127 5.18 -7.13 -6.05
C GLU A 127 4.26 -7.13 -4.82
N ARG A 128 3.57 -8.24 -4.53
CA ARG A 128 2.53 -8.26 -3.52
C ARG A 128 3.08 -8.35 -2.10
N ALA A 129 2.54 -7.51 -1.23
CA ALA A 129 2.66 -7.62 0.22
C ALA A 129 1.26 -7.79 0.83
N VAL A 130 1.14 -8.59 1.88
CA VAL A 130 -0.06 -8.61 2.73
C VAL A 130 0.24 -7.89 4.03
N VAL A 131 -0.64 -6.97 4.43
CA VAL A 131 -0.39 -5.99 5.48
C VAL A 131 -1.52 -6.01 6.50
N PHE A 132 -1.16 -6.30 7.75
CA PHE A 132 -2.02 -6.17 8.92
C PHE A 132 -1.68 -4.86 9.65
N THR A 133 -2.69 -4.05 9.98
CA THR A 133 -2.50 -2.77 10.68
C THR A 133 -3.24 -2.76 12.01
N ALA A 134 -2.49 -2.85 13.12
CA ALA A 134 -3.05 -2.80 14.47
C ALA A 134 -3.66 -1.43 14.78
N GLY A 135 -4.73 -1.37 15.58
CA GLY A 135 -5.43 -0.14 15.92
C GLY A 135 -6.36 0.40 14.82
N GLN A 136 -6.46 -0.27 13.66
CA GLN A 136 -7.53 0.01 12.71
C GLN A 136 -8.81 -0.71 13.15
N ASN A 137 -9.75 0.05 13.67
CA ASN A 137 -11.11 -0.43 13.92
C ASN A 137 -11.69 -0.95 12.58
N ALA A 138 -12.16 -2.20 12.53
CA ALA A 138 -12.52 -2.96 11.32
C ALA A 138 -13.82 -2.47 10.62
N GLY A 139 -13.97 -1.15 10.44
CA GLY A 139 -15.17 -0.47 9.96
C GLY A 139 -14.93 0.65 8.93
N SER A 140 -13.71 0.86 8.43
CA SER A 140 -13.43 1.87 7.38
C SER A 140 -13.13 1.27 5.99
N ALA A 141 -13.42 0.00 5.77
CA ALA A 141 -13.39 -0.62 4.44
C ALA A 141 -14.57 -0.13 3.57
N GLY A 142 -14.47 1.10 3.08
CA GLY A 142 -15.28 1.61 1.95
C GLY A 142 -16.63 2.25 2.30
N SER A 143 -16.60 3.50 2.76
CA SER A 143 -17.74 4.42 2.58
C SER A 143 -17.29 5.87 2.41
N SER A 144 -16.97 6.25 1.18
CA SER A 144 -17.11 7.64 0.72
C SER A 144 -18.50 7.84 0.10
N GLY A 145 -19.54 7.40 0.83
CA GLY A 145 -20.94 7.60 0.48
C GLY A 145 -21.35 9.06 0.63
N SER A 146 -21.07 9.88 -0.38
CA SER A 146 -21.57 11.25 -0.45
C SER A 146 -23.10 11.22 -0.52
N SER A 147 -23.73 11.66 0.56
CA SER A 147 -25.18 11.66 0.73
C SER A 147 -25.82 12.95 0.22
N ALA A 148 -27.12 12.88 -0.08
CA ALA A 148 -28.01 13.94 -0.55
C ALA A 148 -27.82 14.39 -2.03
N ALA A 149 -28.89 14.66 -2.80
CA ALA A 149 -30.30 14.76 -2.43
C ALA A 149 -31.22 14.06 -3.45
N GLU A 150 -32.22 13.33 -2.94
CA GLU A 150 -33.40 12.96 -3.75
C GLU A 150 -34.35 14.17 -3.85
N ALA A 151 -34.94 14.36 -5.02
CA ALA A 151 -36.04 15.29 -5.23
C ALA A 151 -37.19 14.54 -5.93
N SER A 152 -38.36 14.51 -5.29
CA SER A 152 -39.54 13.83 -5.84
C SER A 152 -40.06 14.51 -7.11
N PRO A 153 -40.45 13.77 -8.16
CA PRO A 153 -41.27 14.29 -9.24
C PRO A 153 -42.77 14.24 -8.84
N GLY A 154 -43.47 15.34 -9.07
CA GLY A 154 -44.91 15.45 -8.83
C GLY A 154 -45.77 14.78 -9.92
N ALA A 155 -47.01 14.47 -9.57
CA ALA A 155 -47.98 13.87 -10.49
C ALA A 155 -48.48 14.85 -11.57
N GLY A 156 -48.74 14.34 -12.77
CA GLY A 156 -49.34 15.09 -13.86
C GLY A 156 -49.62 14.18 -15.06
N GLY A 157 -50.81 13.58 -15.10
CA GLY A 157 -51.19 12.69 -16.20
C GLY A 157 -51.74 13.41 -17.42
N LYS A 158 -51.70 12.75 -18.58
CA LYS A 158 -52.75 12.80 -19.62
C LYS A 158 -52.63 11.61 -20.58
N GLU A 159 -53.78 11.20 -21.08
CA GLU A 159 -54.00 10.00 -21.90
C GLU A 159 -53.80 10.24 -23.41
N GLN A 160 -54.05 9.18 -24.20
CA GLN A 160 -54.26 9.11 -25.66
C GLN A 160 -52.99 9.03 -26.54
N GLN A 161 -52.95 8.21 -27.62
CA GLN A 161 -53.79 7.08 -28.06
C GLN A 161 -53.06 6.30 -29.19
N GLN A 162 -53.28 4.97 -29.29
CA GLN A 162 -53.14 4.02 -30.44
C GLN A 162 -52.37 4.50 -31.70
N GLN A 163 -51.45 3.79 -32.37
CA GLN A 163 -51.19 2.35 -32.61
C GLN A 163 -49.70 2.17 -33.07
N GLY A 164 -49.12 1.01 -33.42
CA GLY A 164 -49.56 -0.40 -33.56
C GLY A 164 -48.53 -1.23 -34.37
N GLN A 165 -48.70 -2.57 -34.47
CA GLN A 165 -47.84 -3.56 -35.19
C GLN A 165 -46.41 -3.76 -34.58
N GLN A 166 -46.11 -4.89 -33.92
CA GLN A 166 -45.65 -6.20 -34.45
C GLN A 166 -44.24 -6.14 -35.11
N ALA A 167 -43.26 -7.01 -34.80
CA ALA A 167 -43.28 -8.30 -34.08
C ALA A 167 -41.92 -8.67 -33.41
N ASP A 168 -41.89 -9.90 -32.86
CA ASP A 168 -40.76 -10.76 -32.44
C ASP A 168 -40.06 -10.62 -31.06
N ALA A 169 -40.36 -11.66 -30.24
CA ALA A 169 -39.47 -12.57 -29.50
C ALA A 169 -38.19 -12.04 -28.80
N ALA A 170 -37.84 -12.44 -27.57
CA ALA A 170 -38.42 -13.47 -26.69
C ALA A 170 -38.32 -13.05 -25.20
N ALA A 171 -39.23 -13.57 -24.37
CA ALA A 171 -39.42 -13.12 -23.00
C ALA A 171 -38.43 -13.72 -21.98
N ALA A 172 -38.10 -12.92 -20.97
CA ALA A 172 -37.50 -13.40 -19.72
C ALA A 172 -38.59 -13.83 -18.73
N ALA A 173 -38.42 -15.00 -18.11
CA ALA A 173 -39.02 -15.47 -16.86
C ALA A 173 -38.31 -16.79 -16.47
N LEU A 174 -38.24 -17.28 -15.23
CA LEU A 174 -39.10 -17.09 -14.06
C LEU A 174 -38.29 -17.04 -12.76
N ALA A 175 -38.87 -16.39 -11.75
CA ALA A 175 -38.55 -16.60 -10.35
C ALA A 175 -39.83 -17.01 -9.58
N ALA A 176 -39.64 -17.54 -8.37
CA ALA A 176 -40.62 -17.80 -7.31
C ALA A 176 -41.59 -19.00 -7.44
N VAL A 177 -41.49 -19.91 -6.46
CA VAL A 177 -42.61 -20.67 -5.87
C VAL A 177 -42.46 -20.66 -4.34
N SER A 178 -43.58 -20.72 -3.63
CA SER A 178 -43.75 -20.70 -2.17
C SER A 178 -45.11 -21.34 -1.83
N LEU A 179 -45.44 -21.76 -0.61
CA LEU A 179 -44.86 -21.59 0.75
C LEU A 179 -45.17 -22.86 1.56
N GLN A 180 -44.42 -23.20 2.63
CA GLN A 180 -45.07 -23.63 3.88
C GLN A 180 -44.16 -23.65 5.13
N GLU A 181 -44.81 -23.52 6.28
CA GLU A 181 -44.24 -23.13 7.57
C GLU A 181 -43.95 -24.32 8.52
N GLY A 182 -43.09 -24.08 9.51
CA GLY A 182 -42.86 -24.97 10.65
C GLY A 182 -42.07 -24.25 11.74
N SER A 183 -42.73 -23.90 12.84
CA SER A 183 -42.15 -23.06 13.91
C SER A 183 -41.33 -23.84 14.93
N SER A 184 -40.24 -23.22 15.42
CA SER A 184 -39.83 -23.33 16.82
C SER A 184 -38.89 -22.18 17.19
N ASP A 185 -39.12 -21.57 18.36
CA ASP A 185 -38.38 -20.42 18.88
C ASP A 185 -36.91 -20.70 19.24
N ALA A 186 -36.20 -19.60 19.55
CA ALA A 186 -34.85 -19.50 20.11
C ALA A 186 -33.66 -19.61 19.14
N ALA A 187 -33.42 -18.53 18.39
CA ALA A 187 -32.07 -18.15 17.93
C ALA A 187 -31.67 -16.83 18.60
N ALA A 188 -30.52 -16.82 19.28
CA ALA A 188 -30.09 -15.70 20.11
C ALA A 188 -29.81 -14.43 19.30
N ALA A 189 -29.91 -13.27 19.97
CA ALA A 189 -29.39 -12.01 19.46
C ALA A 189 -27.86 -12.08 19.35
N ALA A 190 -27.36 -12.53 18.21
CA ALA A 190 -25.96 -12.47 17.84
C ALA A 190 -25.58 -11.01 17.56
N GLY A 191 -25.34 -10.24 18.63
CA GLY A 191 -24.58 -9.01 18.52
C GLY A 191 -23.22 -9.34 17.93
N SER A 192 -22.85 -8.66 16.85
CA SER A 192 -21.53 -8.81 16.21
C SER A 192 -20.46 -8.30 17.17
N ALA A 193 -19.97 -9.17 18.05
CA ALA A 193 -18.79 -8.90 18.85
C ALA A 193 -17.62 -8.67 17.89
N GLN A 194 -17.16 -7.42 17.78
CA GLN A 194 -15.92 -7.14 17.09
C GLN A 194 -14.81 -7.93 17.78
N LEU A 195 -14.12 -8.79 17.02
CA LEU A 195 -12.90 -9.45 17.45
C LEU A 195 -11.91 -8.40 17.96
N SER A 196 -11.20 -8.68 19.06
CA SER A 196 -10.19 -7.75 19.52
C SER A 196 -9.03 -7.68 18.52
N ASP A 197 -8.29 -6.57 18.49
CA ASP A 197 -7.07 -6.44 17.66
C ASP A 197 -6.09 -7.61 17.88
N SER A 198 -6.09 -8.22 19.08
CA SER A 198 -5.29 -9.41 19.37
C SER A 198 -5.80 -10.65 18.65
N ASP A 199 -7.12 -10.89 18.64
CA ASP A 199 -7.71 -12.05 17.96
C ASP A 199 -7.53 -11.92 16.43
N GLN A 200 -7.73 -10.72 15.90
CA GLN A 200 -7.52 -10.40 14.48
C GLN A 200 -6.06 -10.62 14.04
N LEU A 201 -5.09 -10.31 14.91
CA LEU A 201 -3.68 -10.58 14.67
C LEU A 201 -3.38 -12.08 14.66
N GLU A 202 -3.97 -12.87 15.57
CA GLU A 202 -3.79 -14.33 15.57
C GLU A 202 -4.41 -14.98 14.32
N ASP A 203 -5.59 -14.54 13.86
CA ASP A 203 -6.18 -14.98 12.59
C ASP A 203 -5.27 -14.67 11.38
N PHE A 204 -4.68 -13.47 11.34
CA PHE A 204 -3.70 -13.10 10.32
C PHE A 204 -2.44 -13.99 10.38
N LEU A 205 -1.90 -14.25 11.57
CA LEU A 205 -0.70 -15.07 11.76
C LEU A 205 -0.93 -16.56 11.47
N ALA A 206 -2.12 -17.07 11.75
CA ALA A 206 -2.54 -18.43 11.40
C ALA A 206 -2.70 -18.60 9.87
N THR A 207 -3.25 -17.58 9.21
CA THR A 207 -3.46 -17.56 7.76
C THR A 207 -2.15 -17.41 6.98
N PHE A 208 -1.27 -16.48 7.42
CA PHE A 208 -0.04 -16.11 6.72
C PHE A 208 1.20 -16.48 7.52
N ARG A 209 1.58 -17.76 7.44
CA ARG A 209 2.88 -18.24 7.92
C ARG A 209 3.96 -18.06 6.84
N PRO A 210 5.16 -17.54 7.17
CA PRO A 210 6.25 -17.35 6.20
C PRO A 210 6.57 -18.59 5.35
N SER A 211 6.58 -19.78 5.97
CA SER A 211 6.88 -21.05 5.29
C SER A 211 5.75 -21.61 4.39
N ALA A 212 4.53 -21.08 4.57
CA ALA A 212 3.32 -21.43 3.86
C ALA A 212 2.88 -20.34 2.86
N CYS A 213 3.73 -19.32 2.65
CA CYS A 213 3.55 -18.31 1.62
C CYS A 213 4.67 -18.45 0.57
N SER A 214 4.31 -18.40 -0.71
CA SER A 214 5.27 -18.43 -1.82
C SER A 214 5.56 -17.00 -2.28
N CYS A 215 6.84 -16.68 -2.52
CA CYS A 215 7.23 -15.33 -2.97
C CYS A 215 6.66 -14.94 -4.35
N SER A 216 6.19 -15.92 -5.14
CA SER A 216 5.49 -15.69 -6.41
C SER A 216 4.05 -15.22 -6.20
N ASP A 217 3.45 -15.50 -5.04
CA ASP A 217 2.07 -15.16 -4.71
C ASP A 217 1.99 -13.90 -3.83
N VAL A 218 2.92 -13.79 -2.87
CA VAL A 218 3.11 -12.65 -1.97
C VAL A 218 4.56 -12.66 -1.51
N ALA A 219 5.34 -11.60 -1.76
CA ALA A 219 6.74 -11.56 -1.37
C ALA A 219 6.96 -11.18 0.11
N TRP A 220 6.06 -10.37 0.68
CA TRP A 220 6.20 -9.83 2.03
C TRP A 220 4.94 -10.00 2.87
N LEU A 221 5.11 -10.48 4.10
CA LEU A 221 4.10 -10.38 5.16
C LEU A 221 4.50 -9.19 6.04
N VAL A 222 3.58 -8.27 6.29
CA VAL A 222 3.85 -7.00 6.97
C VAL A 222 2.88 -6.81 8.14
N VAL A 223 3.41 -6.31 9.24
CA VAL A 223 2.62 -5.79 10.36
C VAL A 223 3.04 -4.35 10.63
N GLU A 224 2.07 -3.50 10.94
CA GLU A 224 2.28 -2.09 11.24
C GLU A 224 1.31 -1.57 12.29
N VAL A 225 1.68 -0.48 12.95
CA VAL A 225 0.86 0.20 13.95
C VAL A 225 0.13 1.36 13.27
N GLY A 226 -1.19 1.35 13.35
CA GLY A 226 -2.02 2.46 12.86
C GLY A 226 -1.65 3.77 13.53
N SER A 227 -1.39 4.80 12.72
CA SER A 227 -1.10 6.14 13.24
C SER A 227 -2.37 6.72 13.89
N SER A 228 -2.39 6.77 15.22
CA SER A 228 -3.40 7.52 15.95
C SER A 228 -3.22 9.01 15.67
N SER A 229 -4.14 9.59 14.91
CA SER A 229 -4.14 11.01 14.52
C SER A 229 -4.58 11.92 15.68
N GLY A 230 -3.79 11.90 16.75
CA GLY A 230 -3.99 12.70 17.98
C GLY A 230 -2.74 13.52 18.32
N GLY A 231 -2.57 14.67 17.68
CA GLY A 231 -1.35 15.47 17.79
C GLY A 231 -1.50 16.93 17.38
N GLY A 232 -2.50 17.63 17.92
CA GLY A 232 -2.62 19.08 17.74
C GLY A 232 -1.48 19.80 18.46
N SER A 233 -0.43 20.19 17.74
CA SER A 233 0.67 20.97 18.30
C SER A 233 0.34 22.46 18.32
N THR A 234 0.10 22.99 19.51
CA THR A 234 -0.09 24.42 19.79
C THR A 234 1.18 25.21 19.48
N GLN A 235 1.07 26.27 18.66
CA GLN A 235 2.18 27.19 18.43
C GLN A 235 2.52 27.99 19.71
N PRO A 236 3.81 28.11 20.09
CA PRO A 236 4.25 29.09 21.07
C PRO A 236 4.34 30.48 20.44
N ALA A 237 3.87 31.50 21.17
CA ALA A 237 3.89 32.89 20.71
C ALA A 237 5.33 33.45 20.68
N GLY A 238 5.71 34.05 19.54
CA GLY A 238 6.94 34.83 19.38
C GLY A 238 6.69 36.32 19.55
N SER A 239 7.38 36.96 20.49
CA SER A 239 7.21 38.38 20.85
C SER A 239 7.87 39.36 19.87
N SER A 240 7.31 40.56 19.79
CA SER A 240 7.76 41.71 19.00
C SER A 240 9.06 42.37 19.49
N GLY A 241 9.85 42.91 18.55
CA GLY A 241 10.96 43.85 18.80
C GLY A 241 11.40 44.52 17.49
N ALA A 242 11.56 45.85 17.47
CA ALA A 242 11.70 46.64 16.23
C ALA A 242 13.02 47.43 16.15
N GLY A 243 13.48 47.73 14.93
CA GLY A 243 14.60 48.65 14.66
C GLY A 243 14.88 48.85 13.16
N SER A 244 14.80 50.10 12.68
CA SER A 244 15.07 50.55 11.29
C SER A 244 16.59 50.80 11.06
N ALA A 245 17.15 51.15 9.88
CA ALA A 245 16.61 51.66 8.61
C ALA A 245 17.60 51.50 7.41
N GLY A 246 17.09 51.65 6.17
CA GLY A 246 17.84 52.01 4.94
C GLY A 246 18.51 50.87 4.15
N GLY A 247 18.55 50.85 2.80
CA GLY A 247 17.90 51.71 1.80
C GLY A 247 18.38 51.39 0.36
N SER A 248 17.52 51.64 -0.64
CA SER A 248 17.80 51.70 -2.11
C SER A 248 17.97 50.41 -2.94
N SER A 249 16.88 50.05 -3.62
CA SER A 249 16.78 49.87 -5.09
C SER A 249 17.67 48.86 -5.85
N GLY A 250 17.04 47.80 -6.38
CA GLY A 250 17.54 46.98 -7.49
C GLY A 250 16.43 46.12 -8.10
N SER A 251 15.98 46.44 -9.32
CA SER A 251 14.87 45.75 -9.98
C SER A 251 15.27 44.35 -10.46
N GLY A 252 14.49 43.33 -10.11
CA GLY A 252 14.70 41.95 -10.56
C GLY A 252 13.39 41.16 -10.64
N SER A 253 12.78 41.12 -11.81
CA SER A 253 11.54 40.37 -12.07
C SER A 253 11.75 38.88 -11.80
N SER A 254 11.18 38.36 -10.73
CA SER A 254 11.09 36.93 -10.44
C SER A 254 9.64 36.57 -10.18
N SER A 255 9.03 35.91 -11.16
CA SER A 255 7.66 35.39 -11.07
C SER A 255 7.60 34.34 -9.97
N SER A 256 7.05 34.69 -8.81
CA SER A 256 6.91 33.76 -7.70
C SER A 256 5.90 32.66 -8.06
N THR A 257 6.41 31.51 -8.46
CA THR A 257 5.67 30.25 -8.39
C THR A 257 5.40 29.97 -6.92
N ARG A 258 4.20 30.34 -6.45
CA ARG A 258 3.64 29.78 -5.21
C ARG A 258 3.30 28.32 -5.46
N ALA A 259 4.33 27.48 -5.49
CA ALA A 259 4.17 26.06 -5.27
C ALA A 259 3.65 25.88 -3.84
N THR A 260 2.52 25.19 -3.72
CA THR A 260 1.95 24.78 -2.43
C THR A 260 2.94 23.91 -1.67
N GLU A 261 3.00 24.04 -0.34
CA GLU A 261 3.91 23.29 0.56
C GLU A 261 3.53 21.80 0.70
N ALA A 262 3.43 21.08 -0.43
CA ALA A 262 3.63 19.65 -0.46
C ALA A 262 5.15 19.42 -0.52
N GLY A 263 5.73 18.87 0.54
CA GLY A 263 7.15 18.50 0.52
C GLY A 263 7.42 17.46 -0.57
N ALA A 264 8.60 17.54 -1.19
CA ALA A 264 9.03 16.61 -2.24
C ALA A 264 8.80 15.14 -1.85
N SER A 265 8.40 14.31 -2.82
CA SER A 265 8.10 12.89 -2.65
C SER A 265 9.34 12.11 -2.15
N LEU A 266 9.15 10.86 -1.72
CA LEU A 266 10.31 10.04 -1.35
C LEU A 266 11.22 9.78 -2.56
N GLU A 267 10.64 9.53 -3.73
CA GLU A 267 11.33 9.32 -5.01
C GLU A 267 12.16 10.56 -5.40
N GLU A 268 11.55 11.76 -5.40
CA GLU A 268 12.24 13.02 -5.74
C GLU A 268 13.42 13.31 -4.79
N ARG A 269 13.31 12.93 -3.51
CA ARG A 269 14.41 13.06 -2.54
C ARG A 269 15.48 12.00 -2.71
N VAL A 270 15.12 10.78 -3.12
CA VAL A 270 16.06 9.71 -3.45
C VAL A 270 16.87 10.08 -4.69
N ASP A 271 16.23 10.56 -5.75
CA ASP A 271 16.89 10.98 -6.98
C ASP A 271 17.90 12.11 -6.71
N ALA A 272 17.51 13.12 -5.93
CA ALA A 272 18.40 14.21 -5.53
C ALA A 272 19.61 13.72 -4.71
N ALA A 273 19.40 12.76 -3.79
CA ALA A 273 20.47 12.16 -3.00
C ALA A 273 21.43 11.30 -3.85
N VAL A 274 20.91 10.59 -4.85
CA VAL A 274 21.71 9.79 -5.81
C VAL A 274 22.53 10.71 -6.71
N GLU A 275 21.92 11.75 -7.30
CA GLU A 275 22.64 12.71 -8.17
C GLU A 275 23.77 13.43 -7.41
N GLU A 276 23.56 13.75 -6.12
CA GLU A 276 24.61 14.31 -5.28
C GLU A 276 25.71 13.29 -4.94
N TRP A 277 25.34 12.05 -4.62
CA TRP A 277 26.29 10.96 -4.37
C TRP A 277 27.19 10.68 -5.58
N GLU A 278 26.63 10.65 -6.79
CA GLU A 278 27.39 10.49 -8.03
C GLU A 278 28.40 11.62 -8.25
N LYS A 279 28.01 12.88 -7.99
CA LYS A 279 28.93 14.04 -8.03
C LYS A 279 30.06 13.90 -7.01
N LEU A 280 29.77 13.40 -5.81
CA LEU A 280 30.78 13.14 -4.79
C LEU A 280 31.72 12.00 -5.21
N ALA A 281 31.21 10.91 -5.80
CA ALA A 281 32.02 9.80 -6.32
C ALA A 281 32.94 10.26 -7.47
N ALA A 282 32.41 11.08 -8.40
CA ALA A 282 33.17 11.64 -9.52
C ALA A 282 34.26 12.65 -9.08
N SER A 283 34.20 13.19 -7.85
CA SER A 283 35.17 14.17 -7.36
C SER A 283 36.59 13.61 -7.10
N GLY A 284 36.76 12.29 -7.13
CA GLY A 284 38.03 11.62 -6.80
C GLY A 284 38.37 11.61 -5.29
N ARG A 285 37.50 12.19 -4.45
CA ARG A 285 37.61 12.16 -2.99
C ARG A 285 37.22 10.78 -2.46
N LYS A 286 37.95 10.27 -1.46
CA LYS A 286 37.56 9.05 -0.74
C LYS A 286 36.27 9.28 0.05
N LEU A 287 35.19 8.59 -0.33
CA LEU A 287 33.90 8.66 0.35
C LEU A 287 33.92 7.88 1.67
N ALA A 288 33.12 8.34 2.64
CA ALA A 288 32.97 7.71 3.95
C ALA A 288 31.49 7.65 4.39
N ALA A 289 31.21 6.88 5.45
CA ALA A 289 29.86 6.81 6.04
C ALA A 289 29.30 8.19 6.43
N ALA A 290 30.15 9.11 6.91
CA ALA A 290 29.76 10.47 7.25
C ALA A 290 29.24 11.30 6.06
N ASP A 291 29.67 11.00 4.82
CA ASP A 291 29.10 11.63 3.63
C ASP A 291 27.66 11.15 3.39
N VAL A 292 27.42 9.85 3.58
CA VAL A 292 26.10 9.22 3.49
C VAL A 292 25.17 9.76 4.59
N ASP A 293 25.67 9.93 5.81
CA ASP A 293 24.91 10.49 6.93
C ASP A 293 24.51 11.96 6.71
N ARG A 294 25.37 12.74 6.06
CA ARG A 294 25.01 14.11 5.63
C ARG A 294 23.87 14.07 4.61
N LEU A 295 24.01 13.28 3.54
CA LEU A 295 22.97 13.14 2.51
C LEU A 295 21.63 12.65 3.11
N ALA A 296 21.67 11.75 4.09
CA ALA A 296 20.48 11.24 4.77
C ALA A 296 19.72 12.34 5.53
N ALA A 297 20.44 13.22 6.23
CA ALA A 297 19.85 14.34 6.95
C ALA A 297 19.32 15.42 5.98
N GLU A 298 20.10 15.73 4.93
CA GLU A 298 19.80 16.76 3.94
C GLU A 298 18.54 16.41 3.11
N HIS A 299 18.50 15.20 2.55
CA HIS A 299 17.38 14.70 1.73
C HIS A 299 16.28 14.01 2.56
N ARG A 300 16.37 14.02 3.89
CA ARG A 300 15.41 13.43 4.84
C ARG A 300 15.13 11.94 4.56
N ILE A 301 16.19 11.18 4.28
CA ILE A 301 16.18 9.73 4.06
C ILE A 301 16.74 9.05 5.32
N THR A 302 16.07 9.29 6.45
CA THR A 302 16.54 8.89 7.78
C THR A 302 16.06 7.51 8.23
N LYS A 303 15.21 6.83 7.46
CA LYS A 303 14.74 5.49 7.83
C LYS A 303 15.85 4.44 7.74
N GLY A 304 15.69 3.35 8.47
CA GLY A 304 16.56 2.18 8.38
C GLY A 304 15.89 0.94 8.95
N LYS A 305 16.55 -0.22 8.87
CA LYS A 305 16.01 -1.48 9.37
C LYS A 305 17.04 -2.36 10.07
N TRP A 306 16.61 -2.99 11.16
CA TRP A 306 17.25 -4.18 11.71
C TRP A 306 16.85 -5.40 10.88
N MET A 307 17.86 -6.12 10.38
CA MET A 307 17.71 -7.37 9.63
C MET A 307 18.08 -8.57 10.50
N LEU A 308 17.20 -9.57 10.54
CA LEU A 308 17.40 -10.87 11.18
C LEU A 308 17.14 -11.97 10.15
N PHE A 309 17.90 -13.07 10.20
CA PHE A 309 17.84 -14.14 9.19
C PHE A 309 17.55 -15.51 9.83
N ALA A 310 16.42 -16.10 9.44
CA ALA A 310 16.12 -17.52 9.63
C ALA A 310 16.68 -18.35 8.46
N ARG A 311 17.08 -19.59 8.72
CA ARG A 311 17.64 -20.55 7.75
C ARG A 311 16.63 -21.59 7.26
N SER A 312 15.47 -21.65 7.90
CA SER A 312 14.38 -22.55 7.54
C SER A 312 13.03 -21.86 7.76
N GLY A 313 12.01 -22.36 7.07
CA GLY A 313 10.62 -21.99 7.33
C GLY A 313 10.17 -22.29 8.77
N GLU A 314 10.71 -23.31 9.43
CA GLU A 314 10.41 -23.64 10.84
C GLU A 314 10.93 -22.56 11.80
N GLU A 315 12.18 -22.12 11.62
CA GLU A 315 12.73 -20.97 12.37
C GLU A 315 11.92 -19.70 12.09
N ALA A 316 11.42 -19.51 10.87
CA ALA A 316 10.68 -18.34 10.46
C ALA A 316 9.25 -18.30 11.05
N ASP A 317 8.52 -19.41 10.94
CA ASP A 317 7.16 -19.58 11.48
C ASP A 317 7.13 -19.48 13.01
N ALA A 318 8.19 -19.92 13.70
CA ALA A 318 8.31 -19.78 15.14
C ALA A 318 8.62 -18.34 15.58
N ALA A 319 9.43 -17.60 14.81
CA ALA A 319 9.88 -16.26 15.17
C ALA A 319 8.88 -15.16 14.78
N TRP A 320 8.17 -15.31 13.65
CA TRP A 320 7.30 -14.26 13.12
C TRP A 320 6.15 -13.85 14.06
N PRO A 321 5.38 -14.77 14.67
CA PRO A 321 4.33 -14.39 15.62
C PRO A 321 4.85 -13.58 16.81
N ALA A 322 6.05 -13.90 17.29
CA ALA A 322 6.66 -13.21 18.43
C ALA A 322 7.10 -11.78 18.08
N VAL A 323 7.71 -11.59 16.90
CA VAL A 323 8.02 -10.26 16.36
C VAL A 323 6.73 -9.46 16.10
N ALA A 324 5.72 -10.09 15.49
CA ALA A 324 4.48 -9.44 15.09
C ALA A 324 3.68 -8.90 16.29
N ARG A 325 3.49 -9.72 17.33
CA ARG A 325 2.86 -9.29 18.60
C ARG A 325 3.61 -8.13 19.24
N ALA A 326 4.95 -8.16 19.22
CA ALA A 326 5.78 -7.10 19.77
C ALA A 326 5.65 -5.78 18.97
N VAL A 327 5.50 -5.84 17.64
CA VAL A 327 5.20 -4.65 16.81
C VAL A 327 3.83 -4.09 17.14
N CYS A 328 2.80 -4.93 17.23
CA CYS A 328 1.43 -4.48 17.48
C CYS A 328 1.19 -4.01 18.93
N GLY A 329 2.18 -4.11 19.83
CA GLY A 329 2.04 -3.78 21.26
C GLY A 329 1.12 -4.74 22.03
N ALA A 330 0.84 -5.92 21.46
CA ALA A 330 -0.08 -6.90 22.02
C ALA A 330 0.34 -7.32 23.43
N ALA A 331 -0.62 -7.41 24.35
CA ALA A 331 -0.36 -7.82 25.72
C ALA A 331 0.15 -9.28 25.75
N ALA A 332 1.22 -9.54 26.50
CA ALA A 332 1.83 -10.87 26.63
C ALA A 332 1.00 -11.85 27.51
N GLY A 333 -0.31 -11.65 27.60
CA GLY A 333 -1.25 -12.40 28.43
C GLY A 333 -2.38 -11.53 28.98
N ALA A 334 -3.49 -12.18 29.37
CA ALA A 334 -4.64 -11.50 29.95
C ALA A 334 -4.26 -10.73 31.23
N GLY A 335 -4.57 -9.42 31.25
CA GLY A 335 -4.32 -8.54 32.40
C GLY A 335 -2.92 -7.89 32.46
N GLN A 336 -2.03 -8.13 31.49
CA GLN A 336 -0.80 -7.33 31.36
C GLN A 336 -1.12 -6.02 30.62
N PRO A 337 -0.52 -4.87 31.01
CA PRO A 337 -0.67 -3.63 30.24
C PRO A 337 -0.03 -3.80 28.85
N ALA A 338 -0.66 -3.21 27.83
CA ALA A 338 -0.10 -3.19 26.48
C ALA A 338 1.31 -2.58 26.50
N ALA A 339 2.28 -3.30 25.93
CA ALA A 339 3.65 -2.82 25.86
C ALA A 339 3.77 -1.75 24.78
N ALA A 340 4.69 -0.80 24.97
CA ALA A 340 5.04 0.13 23.90
C ALA A 340 5.52 -0.67 22.66
N PRO A 341 5.02 -0.36 21.45
CA PRO A 341 5.29 -1.15 20.26
C PRO A 341 6.78 -1.21 19.94
N LEU A 342 7.24 -2.36 19.44
CA LEU A 342 8.62 -2.61 19.05
C LEU A 342 9.12 -1.54 18.07
N CYS A 343 8.36 -1.32 17.00
CA CYS A 343 8.60 -0.32 15.97
C CYS A 343 7.28 -0.01 15.25
N GLY A 344 7.27 0.99 14.36
CA GLY A 344 6.05 1.35 13.60
C GLY A 344 5.64 0.29 12.57
N SER A 345 6.60 -0.46 12.02
CA SER A 345 6.35 -1.55 11.08
C SER A 345 7.46 -2.60 11.12
N ALA A 346 7.10 -3.86 10.84
CA ALA A 346 8.04 -4.91 10.47
C ALA A 346 7.50 -5.77 9.33
N LYS A 347 8.41 -6.41 8.59
CA LYS A 347 8.06 -7.37 7.54
C LYS A 347 8.95 -8.61 7.54
N VAL A 348 8.43 -9.72 7.04
CA VAL A 348 9.16 -10.96 6.80
C VAL A 348 8.97 -11.42 5.35
N SER A 349 10.01 -11.99 4.74
CA SER A 349 9.94 -12.54 3.40
C SER A 349 9.20 -13.89 3.38
N SER A 350 8.39 -14.12 2.35
CA SER A 350 7.83 -15.44 2.02
C SER A 350 8.88 -16.43 1.52
N THR A 351 8.51 -17.70 1.37
CA THR A 351 9.41 -18.76 0.87
C THR A 351 9.82 -18.52 -0.59
N ALA A 352 11.13 -18.51 -0.82
CA ALA A 352 11.74 -18.48 -2.15
C ALA A 352 11.73 -19.87 -2.83
N PRO A 353 12.00 -19.97 -4.15
CA PRO A 353 12.21 -21.25 -4.82
C PRO A 353 13.46 -21.97 -4.26
N PRO A 354 13.45 -23.32 -4.16
CA PRO A 354 14.62 -24.08 -3.76
C PRO A 354 15.87 -23.78 -4.61
N PRO A 355 17.08 -23.84 -4.04
CA PRO A 355 17.42 -24.37 -2.71
C PRO A 355 17.28 -23.37 -1.56
N ASP A 356 16.86 -22.13 -1.81
CA ASP A 356 16.72 -21.14 -0.74
C ASP A 356 15.47 -21.41 0.10
N ASN A 357 15.68 -21.57 1.40
CA ASN A 357 14.64 -21.73 2.42
C ASN A 357 14.90 -20.77 3.60
N SER A 358 15.70 -19.74 3.37
CA SER A 358 15.99 -18.68 4.32
C SER A 358 14.91 -17.60 4.27
N HIS A 359 14.71 -16.93 5.41
CA HIS A 359 13.75 -15.84 5.54
C HIS A 359 14.43 -14.65 6.20
N VAL A 360 14.17 -13.44 5.70
CA VAL A 360 14.66 -12.19 6.30
C VAL A 360 13.52 -11.44 6.97
N PHE A 361 13.73 -11.06 8.22
CA PHE A 361 12.89 -10.14 8.98
C PHE A 361 13.51 -8.75 8.92
N CYS A 362 12.71 -7.73 8.64
CA CYS A 362 13.09 -6.33 8.67
C CYS A 362 12.20 -5.60 9.69
N CYS A 363 12.77 -5.08 10.77
CA CYS A 363 12.08 -4.20 11.73
C CYS A 363 12.61 -2.77 11.57
N TYR A 364 11.70 -1.82 11.35
CA TYR A 364 12.08 -0.47 10.90
C TYR A 364 12.34 0.51 12.05
N VAL A 365 13.20 1.48 11.79
CA VAL A 365 13.51 2.63 12.64
C VAL A 365 13.29 3.89 11.78
N GLU A 366 12.55 4.87 12.30
CA GLU A 366 12.17 6.07 11.54
C GLU A 366 13.33 7.06 11.37
N ASN A 367 14.23 7.13 12.35
CA ASN A 367 15.46 7.89 12.25
C ASN A 367 16.65 7.07 12.76
N TYR A 368 17.48 6.54 11.85
CA TYR A 368 18.65 5.77 12.22
C TYR A 368 19.75 6.60 12.90
N GLN A 369 19.69 7.94 12.79
CA GLN A 369 20.59 8.85 13.50
C GLN A 369 20.19 9.02 14.98
N ASP A 370 18.98 8.59 15.37
CA ASP A 370 18.61 8.41 16.77
C ASP A 370 19.17 7.08 17.29
N ALA A 371 20.36 7.15 17.87
CA ALA A 371 21.02 6.00 18.47
C ALA A 371 20.22 5.37 19.64
N ALA A 372 19.35 6.12 20.32
CA ALA A 372 18.50 5.59 21.38
C ALA A 372 17.35 4.77 20.78
N ASP A 373 16.71 5.23 19.71
CA ASP A 373 15.65 4.49 19.02
C ASP A 373 16.20 3.22 18.32
N VAL A 374 17.35 3.32 17.64
CA VAL A 374 18.05 2.15 17.06
C VAL A 374 18.32 1.08 18.12
N GLN A 375 18.79 1.47 19.31
CA GLN A 375 19.01 0.55 20.42
C GLN A 375 17.69 0.03 21.04
N ARG A 376 16.65 0.86 21.12
CA ARG A 376 15.33 0.48 21.62
C ARG A 376 14.73 -0.65 20.79
N VAL A 377 14.75 -0.53 19.45
CA VAL A 377 14.26 -1.57 18.54
C VAL A 377 15.13 -2.84 18.64
N CYS A 378 16.46 -2.71 18.71
CA CYS A 378 17.36 -3.86 18.91
C CYS A 378 17.03 -4.65 20.18
N ARG A 379 16.93 -3.96 21.33
CA ARG A 379 16.59 -4.58 22.62
C ARG A 379 15.15 -5.07 22.68
N GLY A 380 14.25 -4.50 21.89
CA GLY A 380 12.90 -5.02 21.70
C GLY A 380 12.92 -6.36 20.97
N LEU A 381 13.65 -6.47 19.85
CA LEU A 381 13.83 -7.72 19.11
C LEU A 381 14.43 -8.83 19.97
N GLN A 382 15.49 -8.52 20.73
CA GLN A 382 16.13 -9.47 21.66
C GLN A 382 15.23 -9.95 22.81
N ARG A 383 14.15 -9.21 23.13
CA ARG A 383 13.14 -9.61 24.13
C ARG A 383 11.92 -10.28 23.52
N ALA A 384 11.60 -9.97 22.26
CA ALA A 384 10.45 -10.51 21.55
C ALA A 384 10.71 -11.95 21.11
N VAL A 385 11.87 -12.24 20.52
CA VAL A 385 12.22 -13.60 20.10
C VAL A 385 12.51 -14.47 21.34
N PRO A 386 11.84 -15.63 21.50
CA PRO A 386 12.09 -16.53 22.64
C PRO A 386 13.55 -16.99 22.74
N ALA A 387 14.08 -17.05 23.97
CA ALA A 387 15.45 -17.52 24.21
C ALA A 387 15.69 -18.91 23.62
N GLY A 388 16.83 -19.09 22.95
CA GLY A 388 17.17 -20.32 22.22
C GLY A 388 16.63 -20.38 20.79
N LEU A 389 15.53 -19.70 20.46
CA LEU A 389 15.09 -19.54 19.07
C LEU A 389 15.99 -18.53 18.38
N LEU A 390 16.55 -18.90 17.22
CA LEU A 390 17.49 -18.04 16.48
C LEU A 390 18.71 -17.59 17.33
N GLN A 391 19.15 -18.42 18.29
CA GLN A 391 20.29 -18.15 19.15
C GLN A 391 21.57 -17.81 18.36
N ASP A 392 22.36 -16.87 18.86
CA ASP A 392 23.60 -16.35 18.28
C ASP A 392 23.48 -15.72 16.87
N LYS A 393 22.30 -15.71 16.23
CA LYS A 393 22.09 -15.11 14.91
C LYS A 393 22.39 -13.61 14.99
N ARG A 394 23.08 -13.11 13.96
CA ARG A 394 23.44 -11.68 13.86
C ARG A 394 22.21 -10.85 13.51
N LEU A 395 22.01 -9.79 14.26
CA LEU A 395 21.17 -8.65 13.89
C LEU A 395 22.06 -7.66 13.15
N LEU A 396 21.67 -7.24 11.95
CA LEU A 396 22.42 -6.29 11.12
C LEU A 396 21.56 -5.06 10.84
N PHE A 397 22.01 -3.87 11.19
CA PHE A 397 21.28 -2.64 10.87
C PHE A 397 21.74 -2.06 9.54
N LYS A 398 20.82 -1.81 8.61
CA LYS A 398 21.09 -1.10 7.34
C LYS A 398 20.17 0.13 7.22
N PRO A 399 20.73 1.36 7.09
CA PRO A 399 19.95 2.54 6.72
C PRO A 399 19.35 2.43 5.30
N ASP A 400 18.22 3.08 5.06
CA ASP A 400 17.55 3.02 3.75
C ASP A 400 18.35 3.75 2.66
N ILE A 401 18.99 4.87 3.00
CA ILE A 401 19.90 5.57 2.06
C ILE A 401 21.04 4.68 1.54
N TYR A 402 21.57 3.72 2.34
CA TYR A 402 22.57 2.76 1.86
C TYR A 402 22.00 1.79 0.82
N THR A 403 20.68 1.64 0.75
CA THR A 403 19.99 0.81 -0.25
C THR A 403 19.80 1.60 -1.54
N TYR A 404 19.41 2.87 -1.45
CA TYR A 404 19.26 3.78 -2.59
C TYR A 404 20.61 4.13 -3.25
N LEU A 405 21.66 4.40 -2.48
CA LEU A 405 23.01 4.72 -2.99
C LEU A 405 23.82 3.48 -3.45
N GLY A 406 23.21 2.30 -3.58
CA GLY A 406 23.90 1.10 -4.03
C GLY A 406 24.94 0.52 -3.06
N ILE A 407 24.95 0.93 -1.79
CA ILE A 407 25.95 0.51 -0.79
C ILE A 407 25.61 -0.89 -0.25
N TYR A 408 26.07 -1.91 -0.95
CA TYR A 408 25.96 -3.33 -0.59
C TYR A 408 27.31 -3.93 -0.18
N SER A 409 27.32 -5.22 0.18
CA SER A 409 28.55 -5.98 0.45
C SER A 409 29.49 -5.93 -0.77
N ARG A 410 30.77 -5.63 -0.52
CA ARG A 410 31.82 -5.49 -1.56
C ARG A 410 31.60 -4.32 -2.55
N ASN A 411 30.96 -3.22 -2.10
CA ASN A 411 30.94 -1.97 -2.85
C ASN A 411 32.35 -1.39 -3.08
N GLU A 412 32.48 -0.59 -4.14
CA GLU A 412 33.75 0.04 -4.57
C GLU A 412 34.33 1.04 -3.57
N TRP A 413 33.49 1.68 -2.74
CA TRP A 413 33.92 2.67 -1.75
C TRP A 413 34.50 2.05 -0.47
N GLY A 414 34.39 0.73 -0.31
CA GLY A 414 34.82 0.02 0.91
C GLY A 414 33.99 0.37 2.15
N ILE A 415 32.81 0.99 1.98
CA ILE A 415 31.94 1.39 3.08
C ILE A 415 31.23 0.15 3.63
N LYS A 416 31.20 -0.03 4.95
CA LYS A 416 30.50 -1.16 5.57
C LYS A 416 28.98 -1.00 5.37
N PRO A 417 28.26 -1.96 4.75
CA PRO A 417 26.82 -1.82 4.45
C PRO A 417 25.91 -2.03 5.67
N SER A 418 26.47 -2.16 6.87
CA SER A 418 25.74 -2.25 8.13
C SER A 418 26.39 -1.36 9.17
N THR A 419 25.66 -0.37 9.68
CA THR A 419 26.17 0.64 10.62
C THR A 419 26.19 0.14 12.06
N HIS A 420 25.23 -0.72 12.42
CA HIS A 420 25.18 -1.39 13.73
C HIS A 420 25.07 -2.91 13.57
N GLU A 421 25.59 -3.64 14.56
CA GLU A 421 25.46 -5.08 14.67
C GLU A 421 25.14 -5.48 16.11
N ALA A 422 24.34 -6.52 16.27
CA ALA A 422 24.06 -7.18 17.55
C ALA A 422 23.83 -8.68 17.32
N ARG A 423 23.46 -9.41 18.37
CA ARG A 423 23.04 -10.82 18.32
C ARG A 423 21.76 -11.02 19.09
N LEU A 424 20.97 -12.02 18.71
CA LEU A 424 19.95 -12.58 19.62
C LEU A 424 20.64 -13.33 20.76
N LEU A 425 19.92 -13.40 21.90
CA LEU A 425 20.40 -13.89 23.19
C LEU A 425 20.01 -15.37 23.42
#